data_AF-A0A2K4HXS6-F1
#
_entry.id   AF-A0A2K4HXS6-F1
#
_cell.length_a   1.000
_cell.length_b   1.000
_cell.length_c   1.000
_cell.angle_alpha   90.00
_cell.angle_beta   90.00
_cell.angle_gamma   90.00
#
_symmetry.space_group_name_H-M   'P 1'
#
loop_
_entity.id
_entity.type
_entity.pdbx_description
1 polymer ?
#
loop_
_entity_poly.entity_id
_entity_poly.type
_entity_poly.pdbx_seq_one_letter_code
_entity_poly.pdbx_strand_id
1 'polypeptide(L)'
;AIVDYTGMAIGDDIIVTWTGTPPNGSDTSAKKTVTTLGPQSIPLKNAVVAFNLGKTVTVSYTVTRGGAPVPSKELALTVLTIPHEHAQLPKATIDGASNDDLDVTALANAFTRVAAWPLIAANQKIWLRYSGTKADGSEYKKTTYEGET
;
A
#
# COMPACT_ATOMS: atom_id res chain seq x y z
N ALA A 1 10.13 -9.54 -2.93
CA ALA A 1 10.69 -10.54 -1.99
C ALA A 1 12.18 -10.68 -2.24
N ILE A 2 12.97 -10.97 -1.20
CA ILE A 2 14.38 -11.36 -1.35
C ILE A 2 14.46 -12.86 -1.06
N VAL A 3 14.96 -13.63 -2.01
CA VAL A 3 15.15 -15.09 -1.88
C VAL A 3 16.64 -15.38 -1.83
N ASP A 4 17.06 -16.05 -0.76
CA ASP A 4 18.43 -16.51 -0.57
C ASP A 4 18.39 -17.88 0.12
N TYR A 5 19.03 -18.88 -0.48
CA TYR A 5 18.98 -20.26 0.00
C TYR A 5 20.28 -21.01 -0.22
N THR A 6 20.57 -21.92 0.72
CA THR A 6 21.73 -22.79 0.66
C THR A 6 21.68 -23.67 -0.59
N GLY A 7 22.78 -23.69 -1.34
CA GLY A 7 22.90 -24.50 -2.54
C GLY A 7 22.30 -23.86 -3.81
N MET A 8 21.96 -22.57 -3.77
CA MET A 8 21.63 -21.80 -4.97
C MET A 8 22.72 -21.92 -6.05
N ALA A 9 22.30 -22.14 -7.29
CA ALA A 9 23.19 -22.25 -8.43
C ALA A 9 22.71 -21.38 -9.59
N ILE A 10 23.64 -20.99 -10.46
CA ILE A 10 23.31 -20.33 -11.73
C ILE A 10 22.46 -21.28 -12.57
N GLY A 11 21.37 -20.76 -13.14
CA GLY A 11 20.40 -21.50 -13.93
C GLY A 11 19.20 -22.03 -13.14
N ASP A 12 19.16 -21.85 -11.82
CA ASP A 12 17.95 -22.13 -11.04
C ASP A 12 16.81 -21.19 -11.45
N ASP A 13 15.62 -21.73 -11.63
CA ASP A 13 14.41 -20.96 -11.86
C ASP A 13 13.62 -20.82 -10.55
N ILE A 14 13.36 -19.57 -10.13
CA ILE A 14 12.64 -19.26 -8.88
C ILE A 14 11.28 -18.63 -9.21
N ILE A 15 10.24 -19.09 -8.52
CA ILE A 15 8.91 -18.46 -8.48
C ILE A 15 8.54 -18.21 -7.02
N VAL A 16 8.06 -17.01 -6.70
CA VAL A 16 7.58 -16.65 -5.35
C VAL A 16 6.06 -16.60 -5.35
N THR A 17 5.45 -17.17 -4.32
CA THR A 17 4.00 -17.15 -4.10
C THR A 17 3.69 -16.39 -2.83
N TRP A 18 2.83 -15.39 -2.95
CA TRP A 18 2.16 -14.71 -1.84
C TRP A 18 0.71 -15.15 -1.81
N THR A 19 0.32 -15.85 -0.75
CA THR A 19 -1.04 -16.34 -0.54
C THR A 19 -1.70 -15.49 0.54
N GLY A 20 -2.70 -14.70 0.16
CA GLY A 20 -3.50 -13.88 1.05
C GLY A 20 -4.99 -13.97 0.73
N THR A 21 -5.72 -12.88 0.97
CA THR A 21 -7.18 -12.82 0.85
C THR A 21 -7.63 -12.88 -0.62
N PRO A 22 -8.42 -13.87 -1.05
CA PRO A 22 -8.98 -13.89 -2.40
C PRO A 22 -9.99 -12.75 -2.67
N PRO A 23 -10.20 -12.34 -3.93
CA PRO A 23 -9.46 -12.76 -5.12
C PRO A 23 -8.17 -11.96 -5.35
N ASN A 24 -8.03 -10.77 -4.74
CA ASN A 24 -7.02 -9.79 -5.14
C ASN A 24 -5.81 -9.69 -4.19
N GLY A 25 -5.84 -10.40 -3.06
CA GLY A 25 -4.79 -10.38 -2.03
C GLY A 25 -3.73 -11.47 -2.20
N SER A 26 -3.69 -12.15 -3.34
CA SER A 26 -2.68 -13.16 -3.67
C SER A 26 -1.93 -12.78 -4.95
N ASP A 27 -0.67 -13.18 -5.06
CA ASP A 27 0.14 -13.00 -6.26
C ASP A 27 1.17 -14.12 -6.40
N THR A 28 1.46 -14.50 -7.63
CA THR A 28 2.55 -15.41 -7.97
C THR A 28 3.46 -14.67 -8.94
N SER A 29 4.75 -14.59 -8.60
CA SER A 29 5.72 -13.87 -9.43
C SER A 29 5.89 -14.53 -10.79
N ALA A 30 6.38 -13.75 -11.75
CA ALA A 30 7.00 -14.36 -12.92
C ALA A 30 8.23 -15.20 -12.50
N LYS A 31 8.58 -16.16 -13.35
CA LYS A 31 9.80 -16.97 -13.18
C LYS A 31 11.03 -16.08 -13.28
N LYS A 32 11.95 -16.20 -12.31
CA LYS A 32 13.25 -15.54 -12.32
C LYS A 32 14.36 -16.58 -12.37
N THR A 33 15.17 -16.54 -13.42
CA THR A 33 16.38 -17.37 -13.54
C THR A 33 17.55 -16.72 -12.79
N VAL A 34 18.27 -17.49 -11.99
CA VAL A 34 19.48 -17.05 -11.29
C VAL A 34 20.63 -16.91 -12.28
N THR A 35 21.07 -15.67 -12.52
CA THR A 35 22.22 -15.36 -13.39
C THR A 35 23.45 -14.90 -12.60
N THR A 36 23.28 -14.55 -11.33
CA THR A 36 24.35 -14.14 -10.42
C THR A 36 24.02 -14.70 -9.04
N LEU A 37 25.01 -15.29 -8.37
CA LEU A 37 24.83 -15.88 -7.05
C LEU A 37 24.63 -14.80 -5.98
N GLY A 38 23.84 -15.14 -4.96
CA GLY A 38 23.48 -14.27 -3.85
C GLY A 38 21.99 -13.96 -3.79
N PRO A 39 21.57 -13.00 -2.95
CA PRO A 39 20.16 -12.70 -2.73
C PRO A 39 19.44 -12.26 -4.01
N GLN A 40 18.32 -12.91 -4.30
CA GLN A 40 17.52 -12.65 -5.49
C GLN A 40 16.32 -11.76 -5.15
N SER A 41 16.33 -10.52 -5.65
CA SER A 41 15.16 -9.66 -5.61
C SER A 41 14.13 -10.11 -6.66
N ILE A 42 12.95 -10.51 -6.21
CA ILE A 42 11.84 -10.98 -7.04
C ILE A 42 10.63 -10.07 -6.81
N PRO A 43 10.12 -9.38 -7.85
CA PRO A 43 8.99 -8.48 -7.71
C PRO A 43 7.68 -9.26 -7.47
N LEU A 44 6.85 -8.72 -6.59
CA LEU A 44 5.46 -9.10 -6.37
C LEU A 44 4.60 -7.84 -6.51
N LYS A 45 3.32 -7.99 -6.84
CA LYS A 45 2.38 -6.87 -6.93
C LYS A 45 2.19 -6.22 -5.57
N ASN A 46 2.59 -4.96 -5.42
CA ASN A 46 2.38 -4.18 -4.19
C ASN A 46 0.90 -4.11 -3.76
N ALA A 47 -0.02 -4.17 -4.74
CA ALA A 47 -1.47 -4.09 -4.48
C ALA A 47 -1.98 -5.18 -3.52
N VAL A 48 -1.34 -6.35 -3.47
CA VAL A 48 -1.79 -7.43 -2.57
C VAL A 48 -1.67 -7.07 -1.10
N VAL A 49 -0.78 -6.14 -0.74
CA VAL A 49 -0.59 -5.69 0.64
C VAL A 49 -1.86 -5.00 1.15
N ALA A 50 -2.49 -4.16 0.33
CA ALA A 50 -3.71 -3.43 0.69
C ALA A 50 -4.88 -4.36 1.03
N PHE A 51 -5.03 -5.48 0.32
CA PHE A 51 -6.09 -6.46 0.56
C PHE A 51 -5.90 -7.29 1.83
N ASN A 52 -4.69 -7.25 2.42
CA ASN A 52 -4.31 -8.06 3.55
C ASN A 52 -4.06 -7.27 4.84
N LEU A 53 -4.33 -5.96 4.88
CA LEU A 53 -4.20 -5.15 6.10
C LEU A 53 -4.90 -5.81 7.30
N GLY A 54 -4.17 -5.94 8.41
CA GLY A 54 -4.63 -6.59 9.64
C GLY A 54 -4.72 -8.12 9.59
N LYS A 55 -4.20 -8.76 8.54
CA LYS A 55 -4.29 -10.21 8.34
C LYS A 55 -2.90 -10.85 8.21
N THR A 56 -2.86 -12.15 8.44
CA THR A 56 -1.68 -12.97 8.16
C THR A 56 -1.76 -13.54 6.75
N VAL A 57 -0.65 -13.46 6.03
CA VAL A 57 -0.43 -14.06 4.70
C VAL A 57 0.65 -15.12 4.78
N THR A 58 0.71 -15.98 3.78
CA THR A 58 1.79 -16.95 3.63
C THR A 58 2.63 -16.60 2.41
N VAL A 59 3.95 -16.58 2.58
CA VAL A 59 4.91 -16.40 1.49
C VAL A 59 5.79 -17.64 1.37
N SER A 60 5.96 -18.14 0.15
CA SER A 60 6.87 -19.24 -0.16
C SER A 60 7.53 -19.01 -1.52
N TYR A 61 8.58 -19.78 -1.83
CA TYR A 61 9.16 -19.81 -3.17
C TYR A 61 9.38 -21.25 -3.61
N THR A 62 9.39 -21.47 -4.91
CA THR A 62 9.71 -22.76 -5.54
C THR A 62 10.94 -22.58 -6.41
N VAL A 63 11.90 -23.50 -6.26
CA VAL A 63 13.10 -23.58 -7.10
C VAL A 63 12.97 -24.76 -8.04
N THR A 64 13.21 -24.56 -9.32
CA THR A 64 13.26 -25.63 -10.31
C THR A 64 14.67 -25.73 -10.87
N ARG A 65 15.31 -26.89 -10.67
CA ARG A 65 16.60 -27.26 -11.28
C ARG A 65 16.44 -28.58 -12.01
N GLY A 66 16.82 -28.64 -13.30
CA GLY A 66 16.68 -29.86 -14.10
C GLY A 66 15.24 -30.36 -14.26
N GLY A 67 14.26 -29.46 -14.14
CA GLY A 67 12.84 -29.74 -14.37
C GLY A 67 12.03 -30.17 -13.14
N ALA A 68 12.65 -30.44 -11.99
CA ALA A 68 11.94 -30.79 -10.77
C ALA A 68 11.72 -29.55 -9.87
N PRO A 69 10.46 -29.14 -9.60
CA PRO A 69 10.16 -28.05 -8.68
C PRO A 69 10.28 -28.50 -7.22
N VAL A 70 10.98 -27.72 -6.40
CA VAL A 70 11.16 -27.93 -4.97
C VAL A 70 10.66 -26.69 -4.21
N PRO A 71 9.61 -26.79 -3.39
CA PRO A 71 9.10 -25.66 -2.62
C PRO A 71 9.96 -25.38 -1.38
N SER A 72 9.98 -24.12 -0.96
CA SER A 72 10.51 -23.69 0.32
C SER A 72 9.55 -24.04 1.45
N LYS A 73 10.02 -23.84 2.70
CA LYS A 73 9.10 -23.69 3.83
C LYS A 73 8.24 -22.45 3.63
N GLU A 74 7.02 -22.52 4.15
CA GLU A 74 6.12 -21.38 4.22
C GLU A 74 6.54 -20.40 5.31
N LEU A 75 6.46 -19.11 5.00
CA LEU A 75 6.68 -18.00 5.92
C LEU A 75 5.37 -17.27 6.16
N ALA A 76 4.84 -17.36 7.37
CA ALA A 76 3.70 -16.55 7.78
C ALA A 76 4.15 -15.11 8.10
N LEU A 77 3.48 -14.13 7.49
CA LEU A 77 3.72 -12.70 7.73
C LEU A 77 2.43 -12.01 8.10
N THR A 78 2.43 -11.21 9.16
CA THR A 78 1.29 -10.36 9.50
C THR A 78 1.45 -9.01 8.83
N VAL A 79 0.49 -8.66 7.98
CA VAL A 79 0.38 -7.32 7.41
C VAL A 79 -0.32 -6.44 8.43
N LEU A 80 0.37 -5.42 8.92
CA LEU A 80 -0.17 -4.51 9.92
C LEU A 80 -1.28 -3.63 9.34
N THR A 81 -2.16 -3.14 10.22
CA THR A 81 -3.10 -2.08 9.87
C THR A 81 -2.37 -0.74 9.73
N ILE A 82 -2.95 0.21 9.00
CA ILE A 82 -2.49 1.60 9.00
C ILE A 82 -3.15 2.27 10.21
N PRO A 83 -2.40 2.70 11.23
CA PRO A 83 -2.99 3.35 12.39
C PRO A 83 -3.56 4.72 12.02
N HIS A 84 -4.51 5.18 12.82
CA HIS A 84 -5.00 6.56 12.72
C HIS A 84 -3.82 7.53 12.87
N GLU A 85 -3.81 8.59 12.04
CA GLU A 85 -2.74 9.60 12.04
C GLU A 85 -1.32 9.05 11.82
N HIS A 86 -1.19 7.91 11.11
CA HIS A 86 0.12 7.39 10.74
C HIS A 86 0.97 8.47 10.07
N ALA A 87 2.23 8.64 10.49
CA ALA A 87 3.08 9.78 10.10
C ALA A 87 3.35 9.89 8.58
N GLN A 88 3.18 8.80 7.84
CA GLN A 88 3.30 8.78 6.37
C GLN A 88 2.00 9.12 5.64
N LEU A 89 0.88 9.32 6.35
CA LEU A 89 -0.34 9.83 5.75
C LEU A 89 -0.19 11.34 5.53
N PRO A 90 -0.56 11.84 4.33
CA PRO A 90 -0.45 13.24 4.01
C PRO A 90 -1.48 14.05 4.81
N LYS A 91 -1.06 15.23 5.25
CA LYS A 91 -1.99 16.25 5.75
C LYS A 91 -2.66 16.94 4.56
N ALA A 92 -3.96 17.22 4.70
CA ALA A 92 -4.64 18.05 3.72
C ALA A 92 -4.09 19.49 3.78
N THR A 93 -3.97 20.14 2.62
CA THR A 93 -3.56 21.53 2.49
C THR A 93 -4.66 22.32 1.79
N ILE A 94 -4.69 23.63 1.95
CA ILE A 94 -5.59 24.53 1.23
C ILE A 94 -4.74 25.47 0.37
N ASP A 95 -5.13 25.68 -0.89
CA ASP A 95 -4.45 26.63 -1.76
C ASP A 95 -4.43 28.04 -1.11
N GLY A 96 -3.25 28.66 -1.04
CA GLY A 96 -3.06 29.97 -0.40
C GLY A 96 -2.86 29.91 1.12
N ALA A 97 -2.96 28.74 1.75
CA ALA A 97 -2.52 28.57 3.14
C ALA A 97 -0.98 28.62 3.22
N SER A 98 -0.46 29.37 4.18
CA SER A 98 0.97 29.38 4.50
C SER A 98 1.14 28.91 5.93
N ASN A 99 1.89 27.81 6.11
CA ASN A 99 1.97 27.10 7.39
C ASN A 99 0.56 26.69 7.86
N ASP A 100 0.12 27.17 9.01
CA ASP A 100 -1.18 26.91 9.60
C ASP A 100 -2.15 28.11 9.49
N ASP A 101 -1.73 29.18 8.80
CA ASP A 101 -2.52 30.39 8.62
C ASP A 101 -3.12 30.48 7.21
N LEU A 102 -4.39 30.89 7.16
CA LEU A 102 -5.12 31.12 5.93
C LEU A 102 -5.70 32.54 5.92
N ASP A 103 -5.16 33.39 5.06
CA ASP A 103 -5.75 34.71 4.82
C ASP A 103 -6.97 34.58 3.92
N VAL A 104 -8.14 34.53 4.54
CA VAL A 104 -9.43 34.44 3.85
C VAL A 104 -9.75 35.66 2.99
N THR A 105 -9.10 36.81 3.23
CA THR A 105 -9.31 38.03 2.42
C THR A 105 -8.55 38.00 1.10
N ALA A 106 -7.47 37.23 1.05
CA ALA A 106 -6.69 36.98 -0.16
C ALA A 106 -7.14 35.72 -0.92
N LEU A 107 -8.16 35.00 -0.42
CA LEU A 107 -8.64 33.76 -1.01
C LEU A 107 -9.37 34.01 -2.34
N ALA A 108 -8.88 33.38 -3.40
CA ALA A 108 -9.59 33.29 -4.68
C ALA A 108 -10.26 31.90 -4.82
N ASN A 109 -10.15 31.25 -5.99
CA ASN A 109 -10.61 29.87 -6.20
C ASN A 109 -9.65 28.86 -5.54
N ALA A 110 -9.68 28.79 -4.21
CA ALA A 110 -8.85 27.86 -3.45
C ALA A 110 -9.47 26.45 -3.40
N PHE A 111 -8.62 25.44 -3.52
CA PHE A 111 -9.00 24.03 -3.37
C PHE A 111 -8.31 23.40 -2.16
N THR A 112 -9.01 22.47 -1.51
CA THR A 112 -8.41 21.54 -0.57
C THR A 112 -7.69 20.44 -1.36
N ARG A 113 -6.41 20.22 -1.07
CA ARG A 113 -5.57 19.20 -1.70
C ARG A 113 -5.11 18.17 -0.68
N VAL A 114 -4.98 16.94 -1.13
CA VAL A 114 -4.38 15.84 -0.36
C VAL A 114 -3.42 15.13 -1.29
N ALA A 115 -2.16 14.96 -0.87
CA ALA A 115 -1.21 14.20 -1.67
C ALA A 115 -1.62 12.71 -1.74
N ALA A 116 -1.07 11.97 -2.70
CA ALA A 116 -1.26 10.52 -2.75
C ALA A 116 -0.69 9.88 -1.47
N TRP A 117 -1.46 8.98 -0.84
CA TRP A 117 -1.02 8.21 0.32
C TRP A 117 -0.62 6.78 -0.05
N PRO A 118 0.17 6.08 0.79
CA PRO A 118 0.53 4.69 0.53
C PRO A 118 -0.70 3.81 0.29
N LEU A 119 -0.63 2.98 -0.75
CA LEU A 119 -1.69 2.04 -1.16
C LEU A 119 -3.00 2.69 -1.62
N ILE A 120 -3.01 3.99 -1.95
CA ILE A 120 -4.16 4.62 -2.61
C ILE A 120 -4.48 3.90 -3.94
N ALA A 121 -5.75 3.59 -4.16
CA ALA A 121 -6.22 2.94 -5.37
C ALA A 121 -7.33 3.77 -6.04
N ALA A 122 -7.44 3.65 -7.36
CA ALA A 122 -8.60 4.19 -8.08
C ALA A 122 -9.89 3.60 -7.49
N ASN A 123 -10.93 4.43 -7.41
CA ASN A 123 -12.24 4.09 -6.82
C ASN A 123 -12.20 3.80 -5.31
N GLN A 124 -11.08 4.04 -4.61
CA GLN A 124 -11.07 4.02 -3.15
C GLN A 124 -11.96 5.15 -2.62
N LYS A 125 -12.84 4.82 -1.68
CA LYS A 125 -13.78 5.77 -1.08
C LYS A 125 -13.05 6.75 -0.18
N ILE A 126 -13.42 8.02 -0.30
CA ILE A 126 -12.90 9.11 0.52
C ILE A 126 -14.04 9.82 1.23
N TRP A 127 -13.74 10.33 2.41
CA TRP A 127 -14.60 11.23 3.17
C TRP A 127 -13.87 12.54 3.36
N LEU A 128 -14.54 13.64 3.04
CA LEU A 128 -14.03 14.99 3.30
C LEU A 128 -15.11 15.77 4.04
N ARG A 129 -14.78 16.12 5.28
CA ARG A 129 -15.64 16.84 6.21
C ARG A 129 -14.94 18.12 6.62
N TYR A 130 -15.69 19.20 6.62
CA TYR A 130 -15.32 20.49 7.17
C TYR A 130 -16.08 20.67 8.48
N SER A 131 -15.35 21.07 9.51
CA SER A 131 -15.88 21.42 10.82
C SER A 131 -15.38 22.80 11.21
N GLY A 132 -16.21 23.60 11.86
CA GLY A 132 -15.82 24.90 12.38
C GLY A 132 -16.86 25.48 13.32
N THR A 133 -16.66 26.75 13.67
CA THR A 133 -17.58 27.52 14.52
C THR A 133 -17.94 28.79 13.78
N LYS A 134 -19.24 29.12 13.73
CA LYS A 134 -19.73 30.35 13.11
C LYS A 134 -19.53 31.55 14.05
N ALA A 135 -19.69 32.76 13.51
CA ALA A 135 -19.59 34.01 14.28
C ALA A 135 -20.57 34.09 15.46
N ASP A 136 -21.72 33.42 15.36
CA ASP A 136 -22.73 33.34 16.43
C ASP A 136 -22.43 32.25 17.49
N GLY A 137 -21.28 31.57 17.39
CA GLY A 137 -20.88 30.49 18.29
C GLY A 137 -21.49 29.13 17.96
N SER A 138 -22.39 29.03 16.97
CA SER A 138 -22.95 27.74 16.55
C SER A 138 -21.96 26.91 15.75
N GLU A 139 -22.14 25.59 15.75
CA GLU A 139 -21.28 24.69 14.99
C GLU A 139 -21.51 24.82 13.46
N TYR A 140 -20.43 24.77 12.70
CA TYR A 140 -20.43 24.57 11.26
C TYR A 140 -19.99 23.14 10.93
N LYS A 141 -20.78 22.44 10.14
CA LYS A 141 -20.43 21.14 9.56
C LYS A 141 -20.80 21.12 8.08
N LYS A 142 -19.90 20.59 7.25
CA LYS A 142 -20.18 20.32 5.83
C LYS A 142 -19.44 19.07 5.38
N THR A 143 -20.14 18.17 4.71
CA THR A 143 -19.53 17.02 4.02
C THR A 143 -19.47 17.33 2.54
N THR A 144 -18.32 17.09 1.90
CA THR A 144 -18.14 17.29 0.44
C THR A 144 -17.94 15.97 -0.29
N TYR A 145 -17.27 15.01 0.33
CA TYR A 145 -17.21 13.63 -0.15
C TYR A 145 -17.72 12.70 0.95
N GLU A 146 -18.62 11.78 0.58
CA GLU A 146 -19.23 10.84 1.52
C GLU A 146 -19.17 9.39 1.02
N GLY A 147 -18.02 8.97 0.49
CA GLY A 147 -17.74 7.56 0.18
C GLY A 147 -18.88 6.81 -0.52
N GLU A 148 -19.58 7.45 -1.46
CA GLU A 148 -20.65 6.79 -2.20
C GLU A 148 -20.07 5.72 -3.14
N THR A 149 -20.85 4.66 -3.35
CA THR A 149 -20.54 3.51 -4.21
C THR A 149 -20.54 3.88 -5.68
#